data_AF-A0A943RWE9-F1
#
_entry.id   AF-A0A943RWE9-F1
#
_cell.length_a   1.000
_cell.length_b   1.000
_cell.length_c   1.000
_cell.angle_alpha   90.00
_cell.angle_beta   90.00
_cell.angle_gamma   90.00
#
_symmetry.space_group_name_H-M   'P 1'
#
loop_
_entity.id
_entity.type
_entity.pdbx_description
1 polymer ?
#
loop_
_entity_poly.entity_id
_entity_poly.type
_entity_poly.pdbx_seq_one_letter_code
_entity_poly.pdbx_strand_id
1 'polypeptide(L)' 'MAVNNGQNIFTDKQDFEEQYRDKFIKILGKYYGECTDQERYNVLAHLIAEKAREIQSTSYIHANKQVYYFSLEFL' A
#
# COMPACT_ATOMS: atom_id res chain seq x y z
N MET A 1 -8.64 -22.43 -15.05
CA MET A 1 -9.08 -21.52 -13.98
C MET A 1 -7.87 -21.21 -13.11
N ALA A 2 -7.20 -20.08 -13.33
CA ALA A 2 -6.11 -19.65 -12.45
C ALA A 2 -6.73 -18.85 -11.30
N VAL A 3 -6.84 -19.48 -10.13
CA VAL A 3 -7.10 -18.77 -8.88
C VAL A 3 -5.86 -17.93 -8.62
N ASN A 4 -5.97 -16.61 -8.78
CA ASN A 4 -4.95 -15.70 -8.26
C ASN A 4 -4.94 -15.90 -6.74
N ASN A 5 -3.97 -16.69 -6.23
CA ASN A 5 -3.66 -16.68 -4.82
C ASN A 5 -3.17 -15.27 -4.51
N GLY A 6 -4.06 -14.42 -4.01
CA GLY A 6 -3.74 -13.05 -3.64
C GLY A 6 -2.49 -13.08 -2.77
N GLN A 7 -1.38 -12.57 -3.31
CA GLN A 7 -0.18 -12.41 -2.51
C GLN A 7 -0.54 -11.50 -1.35
N ASN A 8 -0.38 -12.00 -0.13
CA ASN A 8 -0.60 -11.18 1.05
C ASN A 8 0.37 -10.00 0.99
N ILE A 9 -0.15 -8.80 1.22
CA ILE A 9 0.62 -7.55 1.18
C ILE A 9 1.78 -7.59 2.20
N PHE A 10 1.56 -8.31 3.30
CA PHE A 10 2.53 -8.58 4.35
C PHE A 10 2.54 -10.07 4.64
N THR A 11 3.70 -10.60 5.02
CA THR A 11 3.86 -12.03 5.30
C THR A 11 3.17 -12.40 6.61
N ASP A 12 3.33 -11.55 7.62
CA ASP A 12 2.72 -11.66 8.94
C ASP A 12 2.64 -10.28 9.61
N LYS A 13 2.18 -10.26 10.87
CA LYS A 13 2.06 -9.03 11.64
C LYS A 13 3.41 -8.38 11.96
N GLN A 14 4.45 -9.17 12.23
CA GLN A 14 5.77 -8.63 12.54
C GLN A 14 6.39 -7.95 11.32
N ASP A 15 6.26 -8.57 10.14
CA ASP A 15 6.68 -7.99 8.86
C ASP A 15 6.02 -6.62 8.61
N PHE A 16 4.71 -6.50 8.90
CA PHE A 16 4.03 -5.21 8.85
C PHE A 16 4.61 -4.20 9.84
N GLU A 17 4.79 -4.58 11.11
CA GLU A 17 5.29 -3.67 12.14
C GLU A 17 6.70 -3.17 11.85
N GLU A 18 7.59 -4.03 11.35
CA GLU A 18 8.96 -3.68 10.95
C GLU A 18 8.95 -2.68 9.79
N GLN A 19 8.26 -3.02 8.69
CA GLN A 19 8.16 -2.13 7.53
C GLN A 19 7.49 -0.79 7.87
N TYR A 20 6.52 -0.79 8.77
CA TYR A 20 5.86 0.42 9.24
C TYR A 20 6.81 1.30 10.05
N ARG A 21 7.55 0.74 11.01
CA ARG A 21 8.54 1.47 11.84
C ARG A 21 9.67 2.06 11.00
N ASP A 22 10.18 1.30 10.04
CA ASP A 22 11.22 1.76 9.12
C ASP A 22 10.79 2.98 8.31
N LYS A 23 9.50 3.08 7.96
CA LYS A 23 8.99 4.21 7.19
C LYS A 23 8.94 5.51 7.97
N PHE A 24 8.86 5.48 9.30
CA PHE A 24 8.94 6.71 10.10
C PHE A 24 10.29 7.39 9.93
N ILE A 25 11.37 6.62 9.97
CA ILE A 25 12.72 7.15 9.79
C ILE A 25 12.91 7.65 8.35
N LYS A 26 12.43 6.90 7.36
CA LYS A 26 12.57 7.27 5.94
C LYS A 26 11.76 8.51 5.54
N ILE A 27 10.56 8.69 6.11
CA ILE A 27 9.64 9.78 5.71
C ILE A 27 9.82 11.01 6.60
N LEU A 28 9.97 10.83 7.90
CA LEU A 28 9.93 11.92 8.89
C LEU A 28 11.27 12.14 9.60
N GLY A 29 12.21 11.19 9.53
CA GLY A 29 13.46 11.24 10.29
C GLY A 29 13.26 11.10 11.80
N LYS A 30 12.11 10.58 12.25
CA LYS A 30 11.72 10.42 13.65
C LYS A 30 11.36 8.97 13.96
N TYR A 31 11.36 8.61 15.24
CA TYR A 31 10.85 7.31 15.67
C TYR A 31 9.33 7.35 15.88
N TYR A 32 8.68 6.19 15.78
CA TYR A 32 7.23 6.03 15.97
C TYR A 32 6.69 6.68 17.26
N GLY A 33 7.45 6.59 18.36
CA GLY A 33 7.07 7.11 19.67
C GLY A 33 7.01 8.63 19.74
N GLU A 34 7.69 9.33 18.84
CA GLU A 34 7.82 10.79 18.83
C GLU A 34 6.80 11.47 17.90
N CYS A 35 6.02 10.66 17.18
CA CYS A 35 5.10 11.13 16.15
C CYS A 35 3.68 11.31 16.69
N THR A 36 3.01 12.34 16.19
CA THR A 36 1.57 12.59 16.37
C THR A 36 0.73 11.55 15.64
N ASP A 37 -0.55 11.43 16.00
CA ASP A 37 -1.45 10.48 15.34
C ASP A 37 -1.67 10.81 13.85
N GLN A 38 -1.62 12.10 13.48
CA GLN A 38 -1.67 12.51 12.08
C GLN A 38 -0.43 12.05 11.30
N GLU A 39 0.77 12.22 11.88
CA GLU A 39 2.01 11.74 11.28
C GLU A 39 2.00 10.21 11.12
N ARG A 40 1.50 9.49 12.13
CA ARG A 40 1.34 8.03 12.08
C ARG A 40 0.39 7.61 10.95
N TYR A 41 -0.77 8.25 10.86
CA TYR A 41 -1.72 8.00 9.78
C TYR A 41 -1.10 8.24 8.40
N ASN A 42 -0.40 9.35 8.22
CA ASN A 42 0.23 9.69 6.95
C ASN A 42 1.30 8.66 6.57
N VAL A 43 2.15 8.26 7.51
CA VAL A 43 3.18 7.23 7.27
C VAL A 43 2.55 5.89 6.89
N LEU A 44 1.43 5.51 7.54
CA LEU A 44 0.70 4.30 7.21
C LEU A 44 0.10 4.37 5.80
N ALA A 45 -0.51 5.51 5.44
CA ALA A 45 -1.06 5.73 4.10
C ALA A 45 0.03 5.61 3.04
N HIS A 46 1.22 6.16 3.28
CA HIS A 46 2.38 5.99 2.41
C HIS A 46 2.81 4.52 2.28
N LEU A 47 2.84 3.77 3.39
CA LEU A 47 3.17 2.35 3.39
C LEU A 47 2.23 1.56 2.46
N ILE A 48 0.92 1.71 2.67
CA ILE A 48 -0.09 0.98 1.90
C ILE A 48 -0.08 1.40 0.42
N ALA A 49 0.07 2.69 0.14
CA ALA A 49 0.14 3.19 -1.23
C ALA A 49 1.34 2.61 -2.01
N GLU A 50 2.49 2.43 -1.34
CA GLU A 50 3.67 1.81 -1.95
C GLU A 50 3.44 0.34 -2.28
N LYS A 51 2.86 -0.41 -1.33
CA LYS A 51 2.50 -1.81 -1.57
C LYS A 51 1.46 -1.99 -2.67
N ALA A 52 0.46 -1.11 -2.72
CA ALA A 52 -0.52 -1.13 -3.79
C ALA A 52 0.13 -0.91 -5.18
N ARG A 53 1.13 -0.03 -5.28
CA ARG A 53 1.89 0.18 -6.53
C ARG A 53 2.71 -1.04 -6.94
N GLU A 54 3.36 -1.71 -5.98
CA GLU A 54 4.09 -2.97 -6.23
C GLU A 54 3.14 -4.04 -6.83
N ILE A 55 1.94 -4.20 -6.27
CA ILE A 55 0.92 -5.12 -6.80
C ILE A 55 0.40 -4.67 -8.17
N GLN A 56 0.16 -3.37 -8.36
CA GLN A 56 -0.31 -2.85 -9.64
C GLN A 56 0.67 -3.18 -10.77
N SER A 57 1.98 -3.06 -10.50
CA SER A 57 3.03 -3.35 -11.48
C SER A 57 3.02 -4.79 -12.00
N THR A 58 2.52 -5.74 -11.19
CA THR A 58 2.48 -7.17 -11.52
C THR A 58 1.11 -7.66 -12.00
N SER A 59 0.05 -6.87 -11.76
CA SER A 59 -1.35 -7.26 -12.04
C SER A 59 -1.87 -6.76 -13.39
N TYR A 60 -1.05 -6.10 -14.20
CA TYR A 60 -1.49 -5.56 -15.48
C TYR A 60 -1.63 -6.65 -16.55
N ILE A 61 -2.87 -7.13 -16.74
CA ILE A 61 -3.22 -8.14 -17.76
C ILE A 61 -3.65 -7.42 -19.03
N HIS A 62 -2.77 -7.35 -20.03
CA HIS A 62 -3.02 -6.75 -21.34
C HIS A 62 -4.03 -7.50 -22.23
N ALA A 63 -4.48 -8.68 -21.83
CA ALA A 63 -5.16 -9.63 -22.72
C ALA A 63 -6.66 -9.35 -22.93
N ASN A 64 -7.29 -8.46 -22.17
CA ASN A 64 -8.75 -8.28 -22.17
C ASN A 64 -9.18 -6.90 -22.65
N LYS A 65 -10.37 -6.84 -23.28
CA LYS A 65 -11.05 -5.59 -23.64
C LYS A 65 -11.22 -4.73 -22.39
N GLN A 66 -10.77 -3.48 -22.46
CA GLN A 66 -10.80 -2.56 -21.33
C GLN A 66 -12.20 -1.98 -21.11
N VAL A 67 -12.57 -1.85 -19.84
CA VAL A 67 -13.79 -1.15 -19.41
C VAL A 67 -13.39 0.28 -19.04
N TYR A 68 -13.95 1.25 -19.76
CA TYR A 68 -13.77 2.66 -19.49
C TYR A 68 -14.97 3.17 -18.69
N TYR A 69 -14.75 3.48 -17.41
CA TYR A 69 -15.79 3.96 -16.51
C TYR A 69 -15.76 5.50 -16.43
N PHE A 70 -16.78 6.14 -17.01
CA PHE A 70 -16.95 7.60 -16.98
C PHE A 70 -18.02 7.96 -15.96
N SER A 71 -17.64 8.77 -14.97
CA SER A 71 -18.53 9.35 -13.96
C SER A 71 -18.22 10.83 -13.80
N LEU A 72 -19.23 11.61 -13.40
CA LEU A 72 -19.06 13.02 -13.07
C LEU A 72 -18.38 13.22 -11.71
N GLU A 73 -18.50 12.26 -10.79
CA GLU A 73 -17.89 12.31 -9.47
C GLU A 73 -17.44 10.93 -8.96
N PHE A 74 -16.44 10.95 -8.07
CA PHE A 74 -15.95 9.81 -7.30
C PHE A 74 -15.82 10.28 -5.85
N LEU A 75 -16.79 9.88 -5.02
CA LEU A 75 -16.81 10.21 -3.59
C LEU A 75 -15.86 9.31 -2.80
#